data_AF-A0A0B7FIQ4-F1
#
_entry.id   AF-A0A0B7FIQ4-F1
#
_cell.length_a   1.000
_cell.length_b   1.000
_cell.length_c   1.000
_cell.angle_alpha   90.00
_cell.angle_beta   90.00
_cell.angle_gamma   90.00
#
_symmetry.space_group_name_H-M   'P 1'
#
loop_
_entity.id
_entity.type
_entity.pdbx_description
1 polymer ?
#
loop_
_entity_poly.entity_id
_entity_poly.type
_entity_poly.pdbx_seq_one_letter_code
_entity_poly.pdbx_strand_id
1 'polypeptide(L)'
;MGPTSEGSALLPYGHKLLKMSDTRSLAVYDVGHNAEEFQLSQQWVDEKEFSYGPVSPQLPITVRRVLTGAEQTHGGLLLSITNKGDTEFTAAWLETMPWFIQFFLHTLELRVGGQQRGK
;
A
#
# COMPACT_ATOMS: atom_id res chain seq x y z
N MET A 1 -2.47 -14.87 -33.32
CA MET A 1 -1.11 -14.32 -33.22
C MET A 1 -0.60 -14.65 -31.83
N GLY A 2 0.59 -15.24 -31.73
CA GLY A 2 1.11 -15.92 -30.54
C GLY A 2 1.92 -15.03 -29.58
N PRO A 3 2.34 -15.59 -28.43
CA PRO A 3 2.68 -14.87 -27.21
C PRO A 3 3.96 -14.04 -27.31
N THR A 4 3.93 -12.87 -26.69
CA THR A 4 5.10 -12.02 -26.45
C THR A 4 5.83 -12.55 -25.23
N SER A 5 7.02 -13.13 -25.43
CA SER A 5 7.94 -13.65 -24.39
C SER A 5 7.32 -14.58 -23.34
N GLU A 6 7.70 -15.86 -23.39
CA GLU A 6 7.56 -16.85 -22.30
C GLU A 6 6.22 -16.83 -21.55
N GLY A 7 5.14 -17.21 -22.24
CA GLY A 7 3.90 -17.63 -21.58
C GLY A 7 2.95 -16.51 -21.14
N SER A 8 3.15 -15.27 -21.58
CA SER A 8 2.17 -14.18 -21.38
C SER A 8 1.90 -13.36 -22.65
N ALA A 9 0.81 -12.61 -22.65
CA ALA A 9 0.36 -11.75 -23.74
C ALA A 9 -0.15 -10.42 -23.20
N LEU A 10 0.09 -9.35 -23.95
CA LEU A 10 -0.49 -8.03 -23.66
C LEU A 10 -1.85 -7.89 -24.35
N LEU A 11 -2.81 -7.33 -23.62
CA LEU A 11 -4.16 -7.06 -24.08
C LEU A 11 -4.51 -5.56 -23.92
N PRO A 12 -5.14 -4.92 -24.92
CA PRO A 12 -5.41 -5.47 -26.26
C PRO A 12 -4.09 -5.81 -26.96
N TYR A 13 -4.14 -6.63 -28.02
CA TYR A 13 -2.92 -6.89 -28.79
C TYR A 13 -2.46 -5.59 -29.47
N GLY A 14 -1.17 -5.28 -29.33
CA GLY A 14 -0.57 -4.13 -30.00
C GLY A 14 -0.81 -4.15 -31.51
N HIS A 15 -1.08 -2.97 -32.08
CA HIS A 15 -1.27 -2.80 -33.52
C HIS A 15 -0.02 -3.23 -34.31
N LYS A 16 1.15 -3.14 -33.69
CA LYS A 16 2.41 -3.62 -34.26
C LYS A 16 3.27 -4.28 -33.20
N LEU A 17 3.80 -5.46 -33.52
CA LEU A 17 4.82 -6.15 -32.74
C LEU A 17 6.17 -6.01 -33.45
N LEU A 18 7.18 -5.50 -32.77
CA LEU A 18 8.54 -5.38 -33.25
C LEU A 18 9.43 -6.39 -32.50
N LYS A 19 10.01 -7.35 -33.22
CA LYS A 19 11.01 -8.25 -32.65
C LYS A 19 12.34 -7.48 -32.53
N MET A 20 12.81 -7.27 -31.32
CA MET A 20 14.09 -6.60 -31.05
C MET A 20 15.25 -7.60 -30.92
N SER A 21 14.97 -8.79 -30.38
CA SER A 21 15.87 -9.94 -30.32
C SER A 21 15.06 -11.24 -30.27
N ASP A 22 15.72 -12.39 -30.13
CA ASP A 22 15.02 -13.67 -29.95
C ASP A 22 14.20 -13.75 -28.65
N THR A 23 14.55 -12.95 -27.64
CA THR A 23 13.89 -12.94 -26.32
C THR A 23 13.13 -11.65 -26.03
N ARG A 24 13.24 -10.63 -26.90
CA ARG A 24 12.65 -9.31 -26.66
C ARG A 24 11.80 -8.87 -27.84
N SER A 25 10.54 -8.55 -27.53
CA SER A 25 9.60 -7.93 -28.45
C SER A 25 9.04 -6.64 -27.86
N LEU A 26 8.72 -5.68 -28.72
CA LEU A 26 8.05 -4.43 -28.37
C LEU A 26 6.64 -4.43 -28.99
N ALA A 27 5.62 -4.16 -28.18
CA ALA A 27 4.26 -3.91 -28.66
C ALA A 27 4.01 -2.41 -28.77
N VAL A 28 3.49 -1.95 -29.92
CA VAL A 28 3.20 -0.55 -30.20
C VAL A 28 1.69 -0.34 -30.28
N TYR A 29 1.21 0.67 -29.57
CA TYR A 29 -0.20 1.06 -29.46
C TYR A 29 -0.38 2.49 -29.95
N ASP A 30 -1.40 2.73 -30.78
CA ASP A 30 -1.86 4.08 -31.09
C ASP A 30 -2.94 4.46 -30.10
N VAL A 31 -2.63 5.42 -29.22
CA VAL A 31 -3.55 5.92 -28.18
C VAL A 31 -4.22 7.23 -28.58
N GLY A 32 -3.83 7.85 -29.70
CA GLY A 32 -4.32 9.18 -30.11
C GLY A 32 -5.75 9.18 -30.68
N HIS A 33 -6.26 8.00 -31.04
CA HIS A 33 -7.57 7.83 -31.68
C HIS A 33 -8.55 7.01 -30.83
N ASN A 34 -8.27 6.86 -29.53
CA ASN A 34 -9.11 6.02 -28.68
C ASN A 34 -10.35 6.78 -28.20
N ALA A 35 -11.53 6.22 -28.45
CA ALA A 35 -12.81 6.80 -28.01
C ALA A 35 -13.07 6.60 -26.51
N GLU A 36 -12.38 5.63 -25.91
CA GLU A 36 -12.46 5.27 -24.49
C GLU A 36 -11.07 5.29 -23.83
N GLU A 37 -11.02 5.20 -22.50
CA GLU A 37 -9.77 5.11 -21.75
C GLU A 37 -8.94 3.90 -22.20
N PHE A 38 -7.69 4.14 -22.59
CA PHE A 38 -6.79 3.06 -22.98
C PHE A 38 -6.37 2.24 -21.75
N GLN A 39 -6.78 0.96 -21.72
CA GLN A 39 -6.39 0.01 -20.69
C GLN A 39 -5.44 -1.03 -21.29
N LEU A 40 -4.26 -1.17 -20.69
CA LEU A 40 -3.27 -2.20 -21.01
C LEU A 40 -3.22 -3.20 -19.87
N SER A 41 -3.40 -4.49 -20.19
CA SER A 41 -3.25 -5.59 -19.24
C SER A 41 -2.29 -6.65 -19.78
N GLN A 42 -1.73 -7.44 -18.86
CA GLN A 42 -0.92 -8.60 -19.17
C GLN A 42 -1.66 -9.83 -18.66
N GLN A 43 -1.79 -10.85 -19.51
CA GLN A 43 -2.42 -12.12 -19.18
C GLN A 43 -1.46 -13.27 -19.48
N TRP A 44 -1.32 -14.22 -18.56
CA TRP A 44 -0.58 -15.45 -18.80
C TRP A 44 -1.41 -16.40 -19.67
N VAL A 45 -0.78 -17.07 -20.64
CA VAL A 45 -1.47 -17.91 -21.64
C VAL A 45 -2.27 -19.05 -20.98
N ASP A 46 -1.76 -19.57 -19.87
CA ASP A 46 -2.40 -20.65 -19.11
C ASP A 46 -3.36 -20.15 -18.02
N GLU A 47 -3.45 -18.83 -17.81
CA GLU A 47 -4.29 -18.21 -16.79
C GLU A 47 -5.60 -17.73 -17.42
N LYS A 48 -6.68 -18.47 -17.17
CA LYS A 48 -8.03 -18.12 -17.66
C LYS A 48 -8.65 -16.94 -16.91
N GLU A 49 -8.28 -16.76 -15.64
CA GLU A 49 -8.79 -15.71 -14.78
C GLU A 49 -7.71 -15.33 -13.76
N PHE A 50 -7.37 -14.04 -13.71
CA PHE A 50 -6.45 -13.52 -12.71
C PHE A 50 -7.21 -13.28 -11.40
N SER A 51 -6.83 -14.00 -10.36
CA SER A 51 -7.41 -13.84 -9.03
C SER A 51 -6.36 -13.26 -8.09
N TYR A 52 -6.63 -12.06 -7.57
CA TYR A 52 -5.91 -11.61 -6.38
C TYR A 52 -6.24 -12.61 -5.26
N GLY A 53 -5.22 -13.36 -4.82
CA GLY A 53 -5.35 -14.24 -3.67
C GLY A 53 -5.95 -13.49 -2.48
N PRO A 54 -6.63 -14.20 -1.56
CA PRO A 54 -7.31 -13.55 -0.44
C PRO A 54 -6.33 -12.63 0.28
N VAL A 55 -6.63 -11.34 0.25
CA VAL A 55 -5.88 -10.37 1.04
C VAL A 55 -6.13 -10.77 2.49
N SER A 56 -5.09 -11.27 3.17
CA SER A 56 -5.16 -11.59 4.59
C SER A 56 -5.81 -10.41 5.31
N PRO A 57 -6.78 -10.66 6.21
CA PRO A 57 -7.51 -9.59 6.87
C PRO A 57 -6.50 -8.61 7.47
N GLN A 58 -6.72 -7.32 7.20
CA GLN A 58 -5.96 -6.26 7.86
C GLN A 58 -5.99 -6.56 9.35
N LEU A 59 -4.80 -6.62 9.97
CA LEU A 59 -4.71 -6.77 11.41
C LEU A 59 -5.65 -5.73 12.04
N PRO A 60 -6.49 -6.12 13.01
CA PRO A 60 -7.50 -5.22 13.58
C PRO A 60 -6.87 -4.04 14.32
N ILE A 61 -5.54 -3.99 14.42
CA ILE A 61 -4.76 -2.97 15.11
C ILE A 61 -4.17 -2.02 14.09
N THR A 62 -4.52 -0.74 14.20
CA THR A 62 -3.83 0.34 13.49
C THR A 62 -2.97 1.12 14.47
N VAL A 63 -1.70 1.32 14.13
CA VAL A 63 -0.78 2.18 14.87
C VAL A 63 -0.37 3.34 13.98
N ARG A 64 -0.54 4.56 14.47
CA ARG A 64 -0.10 5.78 13.80
C ARG A 64 0.84 6.54 14.71
N ARG A 65 2.05 6.78 14.20
CA ARG A 65 3.08 7.58 14.84
C ARG A 65 3.36 8.80 13.98
N VAL A 66 3.29 9.99 14.57
CA VAL A 66 3.63 11.25 13.89
C VAL A 66 4.63 11.99 14.74
N LEU A 67 5.77 12.32 14.14
CA LEU A 67 6.71 13.27 14.70
C LEU A 67 6.47 14.62 14.01
N THR A 68 6.30 15.66 14.82
CA THR A 68 6.05 17.04 14.38
C THR A 68 7.13 17.95 14.94
N GLY A 69 7.39 19.07 14.26
CA GLY A 69 8.45 20.02 14.61
C GLY A 69 9.75 19.78 13.85
N ALA A 70 10.36 20.87 13.38
CA ALA A 70 11.65 20.86 12.68
C ALA A 70 12.81 21.28 13.60
N GLU A 71 12.51 21.81 14.79
CA GLU A 71 13.50 22.35 15.71
C GLU A 71 13.82 21.40 16.85
N GLN A 72 15.08 21.40 17.27
CA GLN A 72 15.60 20.51 18.31
C GLN A 72 14.96 20.74 19.69
N THR A 73 14.30 21.89 19.90
CA THR A 73 13.69 22.30 21.17
C THR A 73 12.16 22.22 21.16
N HIS A 74 11.53 22.16 19.98
CA HIS A 74 10.08 22.19 19.83
C HIS A 74 9.63 21.15 18.80
N GLY A 75 8.99 20.10 19.33
CA GLY A 75 8.40 19.04 18.53
C GLY A 75 7.39 18.25 19.35
N GLY A 76 6.56 17.48 18.65
CA GLY A 76 5.52 16.66 19.27
C GLY A 76 5.56 15.25 18.72
N LEU A 77 5.52 14.26 19.61
CA LEU A 77 5.27 12.87 19.26
C LEU A 77 3.80 12.56 19.50
N LEU A 78 3.08 12.27 18.43
CA LEU A 78 1.69 11.80 18.49
C LEU A 78 1.67 10.30 18.23
N LEU A 79 1.13 9.54 19.19
CA LEU A 79 0.91 8.11 19.06
C LEU A 79 -0.59 7.83 19.15
N SER A 80 -1.13 7.10 18.18
CA SER A 80 -2.49 6.59 18.20
C SER A 80 -2.47 5.10 17.94
N ILE A 81 -3.03 4.32 18.88
CA ILE A 81 -3.23 2.88 18.76
C ILE A 81 -4.73 2.65 18.75
N THR A 82 -5.24 2.02 17.69
CA THR A 82 -6.68 1.79 17.50
C THR A 82 -6.94 0.30 17.28
N ASN A 83 -7.77 -0.30 18.14
CA ASN A 83 -8.40 -1.59 17.89
C ASN A 83 -9.69 -1.38 17.08
N LYS A 84 -9.77 -1.97 15.89
CA LYS A 84 -10.97 -2.00 15.04
C LYS A 84 -11.66 -3.36 15.03
N GLY A 85 -11.12 -4.35 15.75
CA GLY A 85 -11.69 -5.69 15.86
C GLY A 85 -12.45 -5.88 17.17
N ASP A 86 -13.11 -7.02 17.27
CA ASP A 86 -13.96 -7.38 18.42
C ASP A 86 -13.19 -8.14 19.51
N THR A 87 -11.89 -8.36 19.31
CA THR A 87 -11.03 -9.07 20.26
C THR A 87 -10.19 -8.09 21.05
N GLU A 88 -10.23 -8.21 22.38
CA GLU A 88 -9.35 -7.47 23.28
C GLU A 88 -7.89 -7.91 23.09
N PHE A 89 -6.96 -6.97 23.14
CA PHE A 89 -5.53 -7.28 23.09
C PHE A 89 -4.75 -6.44 24.08
N THR A 90 -3.69 -7.05 24.63
CA THR A 90 -2.71 -6.36 25.46
C THR A 90 -1.56 -5.92 24.55
N ALA A 91 -1.28 -4.61 24.53
CA ALA A 91 -0.19 -4.03 23.74
C ALA A 91 0.81 -3.31 24.65
N ALA A 92 2.09 -3.42 24.28
CA ALA A 92 3.16 -2.60 24.83
C ALA A 92 3.75 -1.75 23.70
N TRP A 93 3.95 -0.46 23.96
CA TRP A 93 4.65 0.44 23.06
C TRP A 93 6.03 0.75 23.63
N LEU A 94 7.06 0.51 22.83
CA LEU A 94 8.44 0.89 23.13
C LEU A 94 8.89 1.93 22.13
N GLU A 95 9.38 3.06 22.63
CA GLU A 95 9.96 4.12 21.80
C GLU A 95 11.46 4.23 22.14
N THR A 96 12.31 4.15 21.12
CA THR A 96 13.75 4.34 21.26
C THR A 96 14.14 5.72 20.78
N MET A 97 14.70 6.54 21.66
CA MET A 97 15.04 7.93 21.36
C MET A 97 16.49 8.23 21.71
N PRO A 98 17.12 9.18 21.00
CA PRO A 98 18.44 9.67 21.38
C PRO A 98 18.45 10.13 22.85
N TRP A 99 19.54 9.80 23.54
CA TRP A 99 19.71 10.00 24.99
C TRP A 99 19.57 11.47 25.47
N PHE A 100 19.72 12.43 24.56
CA PHE A 100 19.61 13.86 24.84
C PHE A 100 18.18 14.42 24.66
N ILE A 101 17.21 13.60 24.25
CA ILE A 101 15.82 14.03 24.09
C ILE A 101 15.03 13.76 25.37
N GLN A 102 14.31 14.77 25.85
CA GLN A 102 13.39 14.67 26.96
C GLN A 102 11.93 14.68 26.47
N PHE A 103 11.12 13.74 26.95
CA PHE A 103 9.68 13.72 26.70
C PHE A 103 8.92 14.28 27.88
N PHE A 104 7.91 15.09 27.57
CA PHE A 104 6.86 15.45 28.50
C PHE A 104 5.56 14.84 27.97
N LEU A 105 4.87 14.06 28.81
CA LEU A 105 3.54 13.59 28.47
C LEU A 105 2.57 14.74 28.66
N HIS A 106 2.17 15.37 27.55
CA HIS A 106 1.23 16.49 27.59
C HIS A 106 -0.22 16.02 27.75
N THR A 107 -0.61 15.03 26.95
CA THR A 107 -2.00 14.54 26.91
C THR A 107 -2.01 13.03 26.76
N LEU A 108 -2.80 12.37 27.61
CA LEU A 108 -3.19 10.97 27.42
C LEU A 108 -4.71 10.94 27.28
N GLU A 109 -5.18 10.47 26.14
CA GLU A 109 -6.60 10.30 25.87
C GLU A 109 -6.89 8.83 25.55
N LEU A 110 -7.81 8.23 26.29
CA LEU A 110 -8.33 6.90 26.00
C LEU A 110 -9.78 7.04 25.54
N ARG A 111 -10.13 6.40 24.42
CA ARG A 111 -11.51 6.32 23.95
C ARG A 111 -11.95 4.87 23.85
N VAL A 112 -13.12 4.56 24.40
CA VAL A 112 -13.76 3.24 24.31
C VAL A 112 -15.14 3.43 23.70
N GLY A 113 -15.43 2.80 22.56
CA GLY A 113 -16.71 2.96 21.87
C GLY A 113 -17.02 4.41 21.46
N GLY A 114 -15.99 5.20 21.11
CA GLY A 114 -16.13 6.61 20.74
C GLY A 114 -16.30 7.58 21.91
N GLN A 115 -16.45 7.08 23.15
CA GLN A 115 -16.54 7.90 24.35
C GLN A 115 -15.17 8.08 24.99
N GLN A 116 -14.84 9.31 25.38
CA GLN A 116 -13.62 9.60 26.11
C GLN A 116 -13.71 8.99 27.51
N ARG A 117 -12.77 8.11 27.84
CA ARG A 117 -12.50 7.63 29.19
C ARG A 117 -11.20 8.27 29.65
N GLY A 118 -11.33 9.29 30.49
CA GLY A 118 -10.21 9.94 31.18
C GLY A 118 -10.56 10.05 32.66
N LYS A 119 -9.53 9.98 33.50
CA LYS A 119 -9.62 9.94 34.96
C LYS A 119 -10.38 11.11 35.57
#